data_AF-A0A6P7H4Q9-F1
#
_entry.id   AF-A0A6P7H4Q9-F1
#
_cell.length_a   1.000
_cell.length_b   1.000
_cell.length_c   1.000
_cell.angle_alpha   90.00
_cell.angle_beta   90.00
_cell.angle_gamma   90.00
#
_symmetry.space_group_name_H-M   'P 1'
#
loop_
_entity.id
_entity.type
_entity.pdbx_description
1 polymer ?
#
loop_
_entity_poly.entity_id
_entity_poly.type
_entity_poly.pdbx_seq_one_letter_code
_entity_poly.pdbx_strand_id
1 'polypeptide(L)'
;MVLGLPHFLASLLDHRFLGERLTAEQKEQAYEYFNSTNTDFVPFVMALTSKSKPFPYFMYGPNFKKTSPLLWRKSVPIAESACPDKNIFIERINQLLTAVASTAGIERCFSSFGLVHFNLRNNLGTEKTAKLVFMFKYLNSSSYQKHDNLEWIWPEQETERRENEEAELSLGCFTGFDSDTSDVKPSS
;
A
#
# COMPACT_ATOMS: atom_id res chain seq x y z
N MET A 1 12.19 -10.27 24.90
CA MET A 1 11.08 -9.35 24.55
C MET A 1 9.79 -10.12 24.79
N VAL A 2 9.05 -9.79 25.85
CA VAL A 2 7.74 -10.43 26.10
C VAL A 2 6.77 -9.83 25.09
N LEU A 3 6.30 -10.63 24.14
CA LEU A 3 5.29 -10.19 23.18
C LEU A 3 3.99 -9.94 23.97
N GLY A 4 3.47 -8.72 23.91
CA GLY A 4 2.22 -8.36 24.60
C GLY A 4 0.98 -8.90 23.89
N LEU A 5 -0.17 -8.87 24.56
CA LEU A 5 -1.49 -9.25 24.02
C LEU A 5 -1.79 -8.67 22.62
N PRO A 6 -1.49 -7.39 22.32
CA PRO A 6 -1.73 -6.83 20.99
C PRO A 6 -0.91 -7.52 19.89
N HIS A 7 0.26 -8.07 20.22
CA HIS A 7 1.12 -8.74 19.25
C HIS A 7 0.58 -10.11 18.86
N PHE A 8 0.02 -10.87 19.81
CA PHE A 8 -0.65 -12.14 19.51
C PHE A 8 -1.85 -11.90 18.59
N LEU A 9 -2.65 -10.87 18.89
CA LEU A 9 -3.76 -10.49 18.04
C LEU A 9 -3.31 -10.05 16.64
N ALA A 10 -2.24 -9.24 16.53
CA ALA A 10 -1.70 -8.85 15.24
C ALA A 10 -1.24 -10.06 14.41
N SER A 11 -0.63 -11.06 15.05
CA SER A 11 -0.22 -12.29 14.38
C SER A 11 -1.41 -13.17 13.94
N LEU A 12 -2.56 -13.09 14.60
CA LEU A 12 -3.79 -13.77 14.16
C LEU A 12 -4.42 -13.09 12.94
N LEU A 13 -4.32 -11.76 12.88
CA LEU A 13 -4.95 -10.94 11.83
C LEU A 13 -4.10 -10.81 10.56
N ASP A 14 -2.80 -11.11 10.63
CA ASP A 14 -1.92 -11.13 9.47
C ASP A 14 -2.17 -12.38 8.61
N HIS A 15 -2.57 -12.17 7.35
CA HIS A 15 -2.88 -13.24 6.39
C HIS A 15 -1.67 -14.15 6.08
N ARG A 16 -0.45 -13.70 6.38
CA ARG A 16 0.78 -14.47 6.16
C ARG A 16 1.04 -15.48 7.26
N PHE A 17 0.57 -15.20 8.48
CA PHE A 17 0.87 -16.00 9.66
C PHE A 17 -0.36 -16.68 10.24
N LEU A 18 -1.54 -16.03 10.25
CA LEU A 18 -2.81 -16.58 10.75
C LEU A 18 -2.69 -17.27 12.14
N GLY A 19 -1.78 -16.78 12.98
CA GLY A 19 -1.46 -17.39 14.27
C GLY A 19 -0.82 -18.79 14.21
N GLU A 20 -0.25 -19.21 13.08
CA GLU A 20 0.50 -20.49 12.96
C GLU A 20 1.65 -20.59 13.96
N ARG A 21 2.22 -19.45 14.37
CA ARG A 21 3.34 -19.37 15.32
C ARG A 21 2.92 -19.23 16.78
N LEU A 22 1.62 -19.15 17.07
CA LEU A 22 1.10 -18.94 18.42
C LEU A 22 0.71 -20.26 19.08
N THR A 23 1.00 -20.39 20.38
CA THR A 23 0.51 -21.50 21.20
C THR A 23 -1.01 -21.36 21.43
N ALA A 24 -1.67 -22.45 21.86
CA ALA A 24 -3.10 -22.43 22.15
C ALA A 24 -3.45 -21.37 23.23
N GLU A 25 -2.65 -21.29 24.29
CA GLU A 25 -2.80 -20.29 25.36
C GLU A 25 -2.67 -18.85 24.83
N GLN A 26 -1.73 -18.60 23.92
CA GLN A 26 -1.56 -17.27 23.32
C GLN A 26 -2.75 -16.88 22.41
N LYS A 27 -3.34 -17.87 21.71
CA LYS A 27 -4.54 -17.64 20.90
C LYS A 27 -5.73 -17.32 21.78
N GLU A 28 -5.92 -18.08 22.86
CA GLU A 28 -6.96 -17.83 23.86
C GLU A 28 -6.85 -16.41 24.44
N GLN A 29 -5.66 -16.02 24.91
CA GLN A 29 -5.39 -14.67 25.40
C GLN A 29 -5.69 -13.58 24.36
N ALA A 30 -5.37 -13.83 23.09
CA ALA A 30 -5.67 -12.87 22.02
C ALA A 30 -7.18 -12.75 21.74
N TYR A 31 -7.92 -13.86 21.80
CA TYR A 31 -9.38 -13.85 21.69
C TYR A 31 -10.03 -13.16 22.88
N GLU A 32 -9.58 -13.42 24.11
CA GLU A 32 -10.07 -12.74 25.32
C GLU A 32 -9.81 -11.24 25.26
N TYR A 33 -8.61 -10.84 24.86
CA TYR A 33 -8.26 -9.44 24.68
C TYR A 33 -9.17 -8.77 23.65
N PHE A 34 -9.45 -9.44 22.53
CA PHE A 34 -10.33 -8.90 21.50
C PHE A 34 -11.80 -8.85 21.96
N ASN A 35 -12.25 -9.87 22.68
CA ASN A 35 -13.60 -9.97 23.25
C ASN A 35 -13.88 -8.85 24.27
N SER A 36 -12.88 -8.46 25.06
CA SER A 36 -12.97 -7.33 25.99
C SER A 36 -13.19 -5.97 25.29
N THR A 37 -12.79 -5.88 24.01
CA THR A 37 -12.95 -4.66 23.20
C THR A 37 -14.26 -4.68 22.43
N ASN A 38 -14.54 -5.76 21.71
CA ASN A 38 -15.79 -5.95 20.97
C ASN A 38 -16.02 -7.45 20.68
N THR A 39 -17.08 -8.00 21.28
CA THR A 39 -17.51 -9.39 21.12
C THR A 39 -17.89 -9.75 19.68
N ASP A 40 -18.44 -8.81 18.93
CA ASP A 40 -19.01 -9.05 17.59
C ASP A 40 -17.95 -9.34 16.53
N PHE A 41 -16.69 -9.00 16.82
CA PHE A 41 -15.58 -9.20 15.89
C PHE A 41 -14.89 -10.57 16.06
N VAL A 42 -15.09 -11.26 17.18
CA VAL A 42 -14.48 -12.59 17.43
C VAL A 42 -14.86 -13.63 16.37
N PRO A 43 -16.14 -13.78 15.97
CA PRO A 43 -16.53 -14.68 14.89
C PRO A 43 -15.82 -14.39 13.58
N PHE A 44 -15.52 -13.11 13.31
CA PHE A 44 -14.84 -12.69 12.09
C PHE A 44 -13.35 -13.08 12.10
N VAL A 45 -12.68 -12.97 13.24
CA VAL A 45 -11.30 -13.45 13.41
C VAL A 45 -11.24 -14.96 13.32
N MET A 46 -12.24 -15.67 13.86
CA MET A 46 -12.36 -17.12 13.68
C MET A 46 -12.58 -17.50 12.21
N ALA A 47 -13.41 -16.74 11.48
CA ALA A 47 -13.62 -16.95 10.05
C ALA A 47 -12.33 -16.71 9.23
N LEU A 48 -11.55 -15.69 9.59
CA LEU A 48 -10.26 -15.39 8.98
C LEU A 48 -9.26 -16.54 9.18
N THR A 49 -9.10 -16.98 10.43
CA THR A 49 -8.13 -18.03 10.81
C THR A 49 -8.51 -19.40 10.24
N SER A 50 -9.80 -19.71 10.16
CA SER A 50 -10.33 -20.93 9.53
C SER A 50 -10.40 -20.86 8.01
N LYS A 51 -10.06 -19.71 7.39
CA LYS A 51 -10.15 -19.46 5.95
C LYS A 51 -11.57 -19.71 5.40
N SER A 52 -12.58 -19.41 6.21
CA SER A 52 -14.00 -19.58 5.84
C SER A 52 -14.56 -18.30 5.21
N LYS A 53 -15.81 -18.38 4.73
CA LYS A 53 -16.59 -17.20 4.35
C LYS A 53 -16.60 -16.18 5.52
N PRO A 54 -16.50 -14.87 5.25
CA PRO A 54 -16.62 -14.19 3.94
C PRO A 54 -15.33 -14.11 3.13
N PHE A 55 -14.23 -14.73 3.58
CA PHE A 55 -12.94 -14.64 2.89
C PHE A 55 -12.83 -15.65 1.75
N PRO A 56 -12.53 -15.21 0.52
CA PRO A 56 -12.31 -16.13 -0.58
C PRO A 56 -11.04 -16.96 -0.37
N TYR A 57 -11.12 -18.26 -0.60
CA TYR A 57 -9.99 -19.17 -0.42
C TYR A 57 -8.76 -18.79 -1.25
N PHE A 58 -8.96 -18.24 -2.45
CA PHE A 58 -7.87 -17.82 -3.35
C PHE A 58 -6.98 -16.73 -2.74
N MET A 59 -7.49 -15.93 -1.80
CA MET A 59 -6.73 -14.84 -1.15
C MET A 59 -5.63 -15.34 -0.20
N TYR A 60 -5.65 -16.62 0.18
CA TYR A 60 -4.63 -17.27 1.01
C TYR A 60 -3.55 -17.96 0.18
N GLY A 61 -3.57 -17.79 -1.14
CA GLY A 61 -2.57 -18.35 -2.05
C GLY A 61 -1.17 -17.77 -1.82
N PRO A 62 -0.11 -18.46 -2.29
CA PRO A 62 1.27 -18.04 -2.11
C PRO A 62 1.57 -16.67 -2.72
N ASN A 63 0.82 -16.27 -3.77
CA ASN A 63 0.96 -14.98 -4.44
C ASN A 63 0.68 -13.80 -3.50
N PHE A 64 -0.27 -13.97 -2.58
CA PHE A 64 -0.69 -12.92 -1.64
C PHE A 64 0.21 -12.85 -0.40
N LYS A 65 1.06 -13.85 -0.14
CA LYS A 65 2.02 -13.80 0.99
C LYS A 65 3.02 -12.65 0.87
N LYS A 66 3.29 -12.18 -0.35
CA LYS A 66 4.17 -11.04 -0.63
C LYS A 66 3.47 -9.68 -0.44
N THR A 67 2.15 -9.65 -0.45
CA THR A 67 1.36 -8.43 -0.28
C THR A 67 1.44 -7.94 1.16
N SER A 68 1.47 -6.62 1.36
CA SER A 68 1.43 -6.04 2.70
C SER A 68 0.09 -6.39 3.39
N PRO A 69 0.07 -6.72 4.69
CA PRO A 69 -1.16 -7.06 5.41
C PRO A 69 -2.23 -5.97 5.32
N LEU A 70 -1.82 -4.71 5.34
CA LEU A 70 -2.73 -3.57 5.20
C LEU A 70 -3.38 -3.51 3.81
N LEU A 71 -2.60 -3.71 2.74
CA LEU A 71 -3.12 -3.70 1.37
C LEU A 71 -4.02 -4.90 1.12
N TRP A 72 -3.60 -6.09 1.59
CA TRP A 72 -4.41 -7.30 1.53
C TRP A 72 -5.74 -7.12 2.25
N ARG A 73 -5.73 -6.53 3.45
CA ARG A 73 -6.95 -6.31 4.22
C ARG A 73 -7.94 -5.39 3.51
N LYS A 74 -7.44 -4.34 2.85
CA LYS A 74 -8.24 -3.38 2.06
C LYS A 74 -8.84 -4.00 0.81
N SER A 75 -8.22 -5.03 0.23
CA SER A 75 -8.72 -5.69 -0.98
C SER A 75 -9.81 -6.73 -0.72
N VAL A 76 -10.04 -7.15 0.53
CA VAL A 76 -11.07 -8.14 0.86
C VAL A 76 -12.47 -7.53 0.74
N PRO A 77 -13.32 -8.01 -0.18
CA PRO A 77 -14.71 -7.56 -0.30
C PRO A 77 -15.54 -8.19 0.81
N ILE A 78 -15.63 -7.49 1.95
CA ILE A 78 -16.53 -7.91 3.04
C ILE A 78 -17.87 -7.25 2.81
N ALA A 79 -18.91 -8.08 2.65
CA ALA A 79 -20.28 -7.61 2.63
C ALA A 79 -20.63 -7.00 3.99
N GLU A 80 -21.34 -5.87 3.98
CA GLU A 80 -21.79 -5.20 5.21
C GLU A 80 -22.69 -6.09 6.07
N SER A 81 -23.43 -7.01 5.43
CA SER A 81 -24.23 -8.02 6.12
C SER A 81 -23.43 -9.03 6.95
N ALA A 82 -22.14 -9.21 6.67
CA ALA A 82 -21.29 -10.17 7.36
C ALA A 82 -20.54 -9.57 8.56
N CYS A 83 -20.50 -8.24 8.68
CA CYS A 83 -19.81 -7.55 9.76
C CYS A 83 -20.53 -6.22 10.05
N PRO A 84 -21.39 -6.16 11.08
CA PRO A 84 -21.87 -4.88 11.58
C PRO A 84 -20.64 -4.05 11.97
N ASP A 85 -20.63 -2.78 11.59
CA ASP A 85 -19.51 -1.85 11.82
C ASP A 85 -18.16 -2.25 11.17
N LYS A 86 -18.22 -2.79 9.96
CA LYS A 86 -17.04 -3.07 9.10
C LYS A 86 -15.99 -1.95 9.12
N ASN A 87 -16.40 -0.69 9.08
CA ASN A 87 -15.48 0.45 9.06
C ASN A 87 -14.68 0.57 10.36
N ILE A 88 -15.34 0.43 11.52
CA ILE A 88 -14.68 0.43 12.83
C ILE A 88 -13.73 -0.75 12.94
N PHE A 89 -14.16 -1.94 12.49
CA PHE A 89 -13.31 -3.12 12.49
C PHE A 89 -12.02 -2.93 11.66
N ILE A 90 -12.16 -2.40 10.44
CA ILE A 90 -11.02 -2.11 9.55
C ILE A 90 -10.10 -1.08 10.18
N GLU A 91 -10.64 -0.01 10.77
CA GLU A 91 -9.85 1.02 11.45
C GLU A 91 -9.03 0.42 12.60
N ARG A 92 -9.64 -0.42 13.44
CA ARG A 92 -8.95 -1.09 14.55
C ARG A 92 -7.85 -2.03 14.08
N ILE A 93 -8.10 -2.81 13.02
CA ILE A 93 -7.06 -3.66 12.42
C ILE A 93 -5.93 -2.79 11.86
N ASN A 94 -6.25 -1.70 11.18
CA ASN A 94 -5.23 -0.81 10.62
C ASN A 94 -4.38 -0.21 11.74
N GLN A 95 -4.99 0.27 12.82
CA GLN A 95 -4.28 0.76 14.01
C GLN A 95 -3.34 -0.30 14.57
N LEU A 96 -3.82 -1.55 14.71
CA LEU A 96 -3.01 -2.65 15.24
C LEU A 96 -1.84 -3.03 14.32
N LEU A 97 -2.07 -3.12 13.01
CA LEU A 97 -1.06 -3.52 12.03
C LEU A 97 -0.05 -2.40 11.70
N THR A 98 -0.42 -1.14 11.95
CA THR A 98 0.49 0.02 11.83
C THR A 98 1.22 0.33 13.13
N ALA A 99 0.77 -0.23 14.26
CA ALA A 99 1.44 -0.04 15.54
C ALA A 99 2.88 -0.56 15.46
N VAL A 100 3.83 0.34 15.69
CA VAL A 100 5.26 0.01 15.66
C VAL A 100 5.57 -0.87 16.87
N ALA A 101 5.88 -2.14 16.61
CA ALA A 101 6.14 -3.14 17.67
C ALA A 101 7.47 -2.92 18.43
N SER A 102 8.27 -1.91 18.05
CA SER A 102 9.60 -1.68 18.61
C SER A 102 9.84 -0.21 18.96
N THR A 103 10.38 0.01 20.16
CA THR A 103 10.89 1.32 20.59
C THR A 103 12.11 1.76 19.79
N ALA A 104 12.76 0.86 19.03
CA ALA A 104 13.95 1.18 18.24
C ALA A 104 13.72 2.33 17.24
N GLY A 105 12.51 2.49 16.71
CA GLY A 105 12.17 3.63 15.86
C GLY A 105 12.21 4.97 16.62
N ILE A 106 11.71 4.96 17.86
CA ILE A 106 11.74 6.10 18.77
C ILE A 106 13.18 6.37 19.25
N GLU A 107 13.93 5.31 19.58
CA GLU A 107 15.35 5.41 19.95
C GLU A 107 16.19 5.98 18.82
N ARG A 108 15.92 5.62 17.56
CA ARG A 108 16.57 6.25 16.40
C ARG A 108 16.24 7.75 16.33
N CYS A 109 14.99 8.14 16.58
CA CYS A 109 14.63 9.55 16.67
C CYS A 109 15.38 10.26 17.81
N PHE A 110 15.50 9.63 18.99
CA PHE A 110 16.27 10.18 20.10
C PHE A 110 17.77 10.24 19.83
N SER A 111 18.33 9.27 19.10
CA SER A 111 19.73 9.29 18.70
C SER A 111 20.00 10.45 17.74
N SER A 112 19.13 10.69 16.76
CA SER A 112 19.23 11.86 15.88
C SER A 112 19.05 13.17 16.64
N PHE A 113 18.10 13.20 17.59
CA PHE A 113 17.90 14.36 18.47
C PHE A 113 19.14 14.65 19.33
N GLY A 114 19.74 13.61 19.93
CA GLY A 114 20.95 13.72 20.75
C GLY A 114 22.16 14.23 19.96
N LEU A 115 22.32 13.81 18.70
CA LEU A 115 23.37 14.32 17.83
C LEU A 115 23.25 15.84 17.60
N VAL A 116 22.03 16.32 17.32
CA VAL A 116 21.76 17.75 17.06
C VAL A 116 21.83 18.58 18.35
N HIS A 117 21.36 18.02 19.47
CA HIS A 117 21.30 18.74 20.75
C HIS A 117 22.64 18.81 21.49
N PHE A 118 23.43 17.73 21.52
CA PHE A 118 24.64 17.64 22.35
C PHE A 118 25.96 17.75 21.58
N ASN A 119 26.03 17.28 20.33
CA ASN A 119 27.30 17.10 19.63
C ASN A 119 27.62 18.20 18.61
N LEU A 120 26.61 18.81 17.98
CA LEU A 120 26.82 19.97 17.12
C LEU A 120 27.14 21.19 18.00
N ARG A 121 28.26 21.85 17.70
CA ARG A 121 28.82 23.01 18.42
C ARG A 121 27.85 24.20 18.56
N ASN A 122 26.68 24.13 17.91
CA ASN A 122 25.53 25.02 18.06
C ASN A 122 24.46 24.31 18.89
N ASN A 123 24.44 24.56 20.20
CA ASN A 123 23.44 24.00 21.09
C ASN A 123 22.07 24.66 20.79
N LEU A 124 21.24 23.97 20.01
CA LEU A 124 19.87 24.40 19.72
C LEU A 124 18.98 24.06 20.91
N GLY A 125 18.26 25.07 21.42
CA GLY A 125 17.24 24.85 22.44
C GLY A 125 16.23 23.77 22.02
N THR A 126 15.71 23.04 23.01
CA THR A 126 14.87 21.85 22.82
C THR A 126 13.72 22.05 21.83
N GLU A 127 13.05 23.20 21.87
CA GLU A 127 11.95 23.53 20.97
C GLU A 127 12.38 23.61 19.49
N LYS A 128 13.53 24.23 19.21
CA LYS A 128 14.07 24.36 17.85
C LYS A 128 14.52 23.00 17.31
N THR A 129 15.18 22.21 18.15
CA THR A 129 15.62 20.85 17.82
C THR A 129 14.43 19.94 17.54
N ALA A 130 13.36 20.03 18.33
CA ALA A 130 12.12 19.28 18.10
C ALA A 130 11.47 19.62 16.75
N LYS A 131 11.37 20.92 16.42
CA LYS A 131 10.87 21.38 15.11
C LYS A 131 11.73 20.88 13.95
N LEU A 132 13.06 20.91 14.10
CA LEU A 132 13.99 20.45 13.07
C LEU A 132 13.88 18.93 12.83
N VAL A 133 13.80 18.14 13.90
CA VAL A 133 13.60 16.68 13.81
C VAL A 133 12.24 16.36 13.21
N PHE A 134 11.19 17.12 13.56
CA PHE A 134 9.87 17.00 12.94
C PHE A 134 9.92 17.29 11.43
N MET A 135 10.53 18.41 11.01
CA MET A 135 10.70 18.76 9.60
C MET A 135 11.52 17.71 8.84
N PHE A 136 12.62 17.23 9.42
CA PHE A 136 13.44 16.17 8.84
C PHE A 136 12.64 14.88 8.62
N LYS A 137 11.86 14.46 9.62
CA LYS A 137 10.98 13.30 9.51
C LYS A 137 9.89 13.52 8.45
N TYR A 138 9.27 14.69 8.43
CA TYR A 138 8.24 15.06 7.46
C TYR A 138 8.79 15.03 6.02
N LEU A 139 9.91 15.70 5.77
CA LEU A 139 10.56 15.72 4.46
C LEU A 139 10.93 14.32 3.99
N ASN A 140 11.51 13.50 4.87
CA ASN A 140 11.84 12.11 4.54
C ASN A 140 10.60 11.25 4.31
N SER A 141 9.48 11.49 5.01
CA SER A 141 8.23 10.77 4.74
C SER A 141 7.59 11.16 3.40
N SER A 142 7.73 12.42 2.98
CA SER A 142 7.22 12.91 1.69
C SER A 142 8.06 12.45 0.49
N SER A 143 9.37 12.21 0.66
CA SER A 143 10.20 11.61 -0.38
C SER A 143 9.85 10.16 -0.67
N TYR A 144 9.29 9.42 0.29
CA TYR A 144 8.76 8.07 0.06
C TYR A 144 7.44 8.08 -0.72
N GLN A 145 6.58 9.10 -0.54
CA GLN A 145 5.34 9.21 -1.32
C GLN A 145 5.57 9.43 -2.82
N LYS A 146 6.73 9.96 -3.24
CA LYS A 146 7.07 10.08 -4.67
C LYS A 146 7.25 8.73 -5.38
N HIS A 147 7.49 7.63 -4.66
CA HIS A 147 7.63 6.30 -5.26
C HIS A 147 6.34 5.46 -5.24
N ASP A 148 5.32 5.90 -4.49
CA ASP A 148 4.02 5.21 -4.40
C ASP A 148 2.97 5.77 -5.39
N ASN A 149 3.33 6.79 -6.18
CA ASN A 149 2.57 7.13 -7.39
C ASN A 149 2.90 6.07 -8.45
N LEU A 150 2.03 5.07 -8.55
CA LEU A 150 1.98 4.03 -9.59
C LEU A 150 1.81 4.56 -11.04
N GLU A 151 2.26 5.78 -11.35
CA GLU A 151 2.24 6.34 -12.71
C GLU A 151 3.16 5.58 -13.68
N TRP A 152 4.11 4.78 -13.18
CA TRP A 152 4.99 3.99 -14.05
C TRP A 152 4.37 2.67 -14.57
N ILE A 153 3.21 2.23 -14.03
CA ILE A 153 2.61 0.93 -14.35
C ILE A 153 1.65 0.98 -15.55
N TRP A 154 1.24 2.18 -15.99
CA TRP A 154 0.44 2.35 -17.20
C TRP A 154 1.03 3.46 -18.07
N PRO A 155 1.89 3.15 -19.07
CA PRO A 155 2.10 4.06 -20.17
C PRO A 155 0.86 3.96 -21.08
N GLU A 156 -0.26 4.51 -20.64
CA GLU A 156 -1.41 4.70 -21.53
C GLU A 156 -1.17 5.95 -22.38
N GLN A 157 -1.00 5.73 -23.69
CA GLN A 157 -1.27 6.66 -24.79
C GLN A 157 -0.25 7.75 -25.11
N GLU A 158 1.02 7.40 -25.37
CA GLU A 158 1.90 8.26 -26.19
C GLU A 158 2.50 7.56 -27.42
N THR A 159 2.21 6.28 -27.65
CA THR A 159 2.71 5.55 -28.83
C THR A 159 1.90 5.76 -30.10
N GLU A 160 0.64 6.22 -30.02
CA GLU A 160 -0.19 6.45 -31.22
C GLU A 160 0.07 7.81 -31.89
N ARG A 161 0.81 8.74 -31.24
CA ARG A 161 1.11 10.04 -31.85
C ARG A 161 2.33 10.02 -32.76
N ARG A 162 3.28 9.09 -32.54
CA ARG A 162 4.48 8.97 -33.40
C ARG A 162 4.24 8.19 -34.69
N GLU A 163 3.32 7.23 -34.70
CA GLU A 163 3.00 6.48 -35.93
C GLU A 163 2.17 7.32 -36.92
N ASN A 164 1.37 8.28 -36.46
CA ASN A 164 0.63 9.19 -37.34
C ASN A 164 1.49 10.33 -37.93
N GLU A 165 2.52 10.82 -37.22
CA GLU A 165 3.41 11.86 -37.75
C GLU A 165 4.42 11.32 -38.79
N GLU A 166 4.85 10.05 -38.67
CA GLU A 166 5.68 9.40 -39.69
C GLU A 166 4.90 9.01 -40.95
N ALA A 167 3.59 8.73 -40.85
CA ALA A 167 2.73 8.47 -42.00
C ALA A 167 2.42 9.72 -42.84
N GLU A 168 2.27 10.89 -42.22
CA GLU A 168 2.04 12.14 -42.96
C GLU A 168 3.32 12.70 -43.62
N LEU A 169 4.50 12.44 -43.04
CA LEU A 169 5.78 12.85 -43.65
C LEU A 169 6.25 11.91 -44.78
N SER A 170 5.73 10.69 -44.89
CA SER A 170 6.05 9.77 -46.00
C SER A 170 5.14 9.91 -47.22
N LEU A 171 3.99 10.60 -47.11
CA LEU A 171 3.05 10.81 -48.24
C LEU A 171 3.29 12.12 -49.02
N GLY A 172 4.13 13.03 -48.53
CA GLY A 172 4.44 14.31 -49.18
C GLY A 172 5.49 14.25 -50.29
N CYS A 173 6.04 13.08 -50.61
CA CYS A 173 7.20 12.95 -51.49
C CYS A 173 7.04 11.88 -52.60
N PHE A 174 5.88 11.79 -53.26
CA PHE A 174 5.76 10.98 -54.48
C PHE A 174 4.54 11.35 -55.34
N THR A 175 4.62 12.42 -56.13
CA THR A 175 4.03 12.49 -57.50
C THR A 175 4.62 13.69 -58.23
N GLY A 176 5.84 13.54 -58.74
CA GLY A 176 6.36 14.31 -59.85
C GLY A 176 6.77 13.33 -60.93
N PHE A 177 5.83 12.97 -61.82
CA PHE A 177 6.17 12.32 -63.08
C PHE A 177 5.15 12.70 -64.13
N ASP A 178 5.56 13.65 -64.99
CA ASP A 178 4.93 14.00 -66.24
C ASP A 178 4.91 12.78 -67.18
N SER A 179 3.80 12.60 -67.89
CA SER A 179 3.85 12.09 -69.25
C SER A 179 2.58 12.47 -70.01
N ASP A 180 2.75 13.41 -70.92
CA ASP A 180 1.91 13.70 -72.08
C ASP A 180 1.32 12.44 -72.74
N THR A 181 0.04 12.49 -73.11
CA THR A 181 -0.41 12.21 -74.49
C THR A 181 -1.93 12.45 -74.67
N SER A 182 -2.23 13.54 -75.39
CA SER A 182 -3.25 13.72 -76.45
C SER A 182 -4.62 13.02 -76.38
N ASP A 183 -5.66 13.87 -76.37
CA ASP A 183 -6.83 13.90 -77.26
C ASP A 183 -7.52 12.58 -77.66
N VAL A 184 -8.81 12.43 -77.32
CA VAL A 184 -9.93 12.24 -78.27
C VAL A 184 -11.27 12.59 -77.58
N LYS A 185 -11.97 13.56 -78.17
CA LYS A 185 -13.40 13.94 -77.97
C LYS A 185 -14.33 12.84 -78.52
N PRO A 186 -15.61 12.72 -78.08
CA PRO A 186 -16.63 13.67 -78.56
C PRO A 186 -17.79 13.99 -77.61
N SER A 187 -18.38 15.13 -77.94
CA SER A 187 -19.66 15.67 -77.50
C SER A 187 -20.85 14.99 -78.21
N SER A 188 -21.97 14.92 -77.46
CA SER A 188 -23.37 14.82 -77.90
C SER A 188 -23.84 13.50 -78.49
#